data_AF-A0A395P0U8-F1
#
_entry.id   AF-A0A395P0U8-F1
#
_cell.length_a   1.000
_cell.length_b   1.000
_cell.length_c   1.000
_cell.angle_alpha   90.00
_cell.angle_beta   90.00
_cell.angle_gamma   90.00
#
_symmetry.space_group_name_H-M   'P 1'
#
loop_
_entity.id
_entity.type
_entity.pdbx_description
1 polymer ?
#
loop_
_entity_poly.entity_id
_entity_poly.type
_entity_poly.pdbx_seq_one_letter_code
_entity_poly.pdbx_strand_id
1 'polypeptide(L)'
;MRYSPRNLLSLGVFLPLLVSATNWEEPPDPNYPVYTGNIGVYNLHGCYFRFQNPRNGQTPIDARVTQLDWPTTPDDVSRTLNDFGNANEQNVQLFLKGLGALGYANYITGCVIPQYGLNLDTTIVSIILPPGVEKLEQVDANYETLDGTNRGVQGIFGIRTKQPLVASDWAYTTGAQLKQAIAQWRQWKPLATIQNPDTVTFVNSIRSDGSPILLRLKIVEAE
;
A
#
# COMPACT_ATOMS: atom_id res chain seq x y z
N MET A 1 52.11 19.82 29.68
CA MET A 1 50.89 20.52 30.15
C MET A 1 50.14 21.05 28.93
N ARG A 2 48.82 20.79 28.87
CA ARG A 2 47.79 21.30 27.93
C ARG A 2 47.84 20.72 26.51
N TYR A 3 46.98 19.76 26.19
CA TYR A 3 45.55 19.80 25.80
C TYR A 3 45.37 19.94 24.29
N SER A 4 44.88 18.85 23.68
CA SER A 4 44.33 18.75 22.33
C SER A 4 42.80 18.73 22.43
N PRO A 5 42.09 19.27 21.43
CA PRO A 5 40.91 18.57 20.93
C PRO A 5 40.97 18.43 19.41
N ARG A 6 40.93 17.17 18.95
CA ARG A 6 40.56 16.80 17.59
C ARG A 6 39.04 16.84 17.49
N ASN A 7 38.55 17.54 16.47
CA ASN A 7 37.14 17.55 16.08
C ASN A 7 36.68 16.16 15.64
N LEU A 8 35.52 15.77 16.16
CA LEU A 8 34.72 14.63 15.78
C LEU A 8 34.20 14.81 14.35
N LEU A 9 34.66 13.96 13.43
CA LEU A 9 33.92 13.61 12.22
C LEU A 9 33.17 12.31 12.52
N SER A 10 31.87 12.43 12.74
CA SER A 10 30.94 11.30 12.78
C SER A 10 30.81 10.72 11.37
N LEU A 11 31.59 9.68 11.06
CA LEU A 11 31.30 8.81 9.92
C LEU A 11 30.12 7.92 10.30
N GLY A 12 29.06 8.05 9.51
CA GLY A 12 27.81 7.32 9.64
C GLY A 12 28.01 5.82 9.58
N VAL A 13 27.29 5.17 10.47
CA VAL A 13 27.24 3.73 10.73
C VAL A 13 26.70 2.98 9.52
N PHE A 14 27.47 1.96 9.11
CA PHE A 14 27.04 0.83 8.30
C PHE A 14 25.90 0.07 9.00
N LEU A 15 24.80 -0.23 8.30
CA LEU A 15 23.90 -1.33 8.66
C LEU A 15 23.26 -1.90 7.38
N PRO A 16 23.84 -2.95 6.78
CA PRO A 16 23.09 -3.80 5.88
C PRO A 16 22.10 -4.64 6.72
N LEU A 17 20.83 -4.72 6.29
CA LEU A 17 19.92 -5.77 6.72
C LEU A 17 20.47 -7.12 6.21
N LEU A 18 21.43 -7.69 6.95
CA LEU A 18 21.78 -9.09 6.84
C LEU A 18 20.67 -9.87 7.54
N VAL A 19 19.96 -10.70 6.79
CA VAL A 19 19.35 -11.90 7.36
C VAL A 19 20.51 -12.80 7.79
N SER A 20 20.95 -12.66 9.03
CA SER A 20 21.91 -13.57 9.63
C SER A 20 21.14 -14.73 10.27
N ALA A 21 21.15 -15.87 9.60
CA ALA A 21 20.93 -17.15 10.25
C ALA A 21 22.26 -17.59 10.86
N THR A 22 22.67 -17.01 11.98
CA THR A 22 23.70 -17.61 12.85
C THR A 22 23.35 -17.38 14.31
N ASN A 23 23.22 -18.48 15.04
CA ASN A 23 23.00 -18.57 16.48
C ASN A 23 24.05 -17.79 17.27
N TRP A 24 23.75 -16.56 17.67
CA TRP A 24 24.33 -15.88 18.83
C TRP A 24 23.26 -14.92 19.38
N GLU A 25 22.78 -15.17 20.59
CA GLU A 25 21.77 -14.38 21.30
C GLU A 25 22.36 -13.01 21.70
N GLU A 26 22.29 -12.02 20.81
CA GLU A 26 22.25 -10.63 21.28
C GLU A 26 20.81 -10.32 21.73
N PRO A 27 20.62 -9.68 22.90
CA PRO A 27 19.30 -9.29 23.36
C PRO A 27 18.68 -8.31 22.34
N PRO A 28 17.40 -8.48 21.98
CA PRO A 28 16.75 -7.63 20.98
C PRO A 28 16.80 -6.17 21.42
N ASP A 29 17.27 -5.29 20.52
CA ASP A 29 17.28 -3.84 20.74
C ASP A 29 15.85 -3.37 21.08
N PRO A 30 15.62 -2.74 22.25
CA PRO A 30 14.29 -2.30 22.66
C PRO A 30 13.66 -1.27 21.71
N ASN A 31 14.43 -0.65 20.81
CA ASN A 31 13.92 0.26 19.79
C ASN A 31 13.49 -0.44 18.49
N TYR A 32 13.76 -1.74 18.35
CA TYR A 32 13.34 -2.57 17.21
C TYR A 32 12.50 -3.74 17.71
N PRO A 33 11.17 -3.71 17.58
CA PRO A 33 10.35 -4.86 17.94
C PRO A 33 10.75 -6.06 17.07
N VAL A 34 11.48 -7.00 17.66
CA VAL A 34 11.78 -8.30 17.05
C VAL A 34 10.51 -9.14 17.14
N TYR A 35 9.76 -9.17 16.04
CA TYR A 35 8.62 -10.05 15.90
C TYR A 35 9.13 -11.50 15.70
N THR A 36 8.84 -12.36 16.68
CA THR A 36 9.22 -13.78 16.69
C THR A 36 8.19 -14.71 16.04
N GLY A 37 7.18 -14.14 15.35
CA GLY A 37 6.17 -14.89 14.60
C GLY A 37 6.48 -15.01 13.10
N ASN A 38 5.82 -15.93 12.41
CA ASN A 38 5.88 -16.04 10.95
C ASN A 38 5.28 -14.78 10.30
N ILE A 39 6.13 -13.85 9.85
CA ILE A 39 5.69 -12.66 9.12
C ILE A 39 5.33 -13.07 7.68
N GLY A 40 4.09 -12.80 7.26
CA GLY A 40 3.68 -13.01 5.87
C GLY A 40 4.33 -11.98 4.95
N VAL A 41 4.90 -12.41 3.83
CA VAL A 41 5.48 -11.52 2.81
C VAL A 41 4.67 -11.65 1.52
N TYR A 42 4.16 -10.53 1.00
CA TYR A 42 3.32 -10.52 -0.19
C TYR A 42 3.83 -9.53 -1.24
N ASN A 43 3.77 -9.90 -2.52
CA ASN A 43 4.11 -8.97 -3.61
C ASN A 43 2.95 -8.01 -3.90
N LEU A 44 3.25 -6.73 -4.01
CA LEU A 44 2.27 -5.68 -4.31
C LEU A 44 1.46 -5.93 -5.61
N HIS A 45 2.06 -6.54 -6.63
CA HIS A 45 1.39 -6.79 -7.91
C HIS A 45 0.15 -7.70 -7.81
N GLY A 46 0.13 -8.62 -6.83
CA GLY A 46 -1.00 -9.54 -6.60
C GLY A 46 -2.09 -9.00 -5.69
N CYS A 47 -2.02 -7.73 -5.28
CA CYS A 47 -2.93 -7.14 -4.29
C CYS A 47 -3.88 -6.12 -4.92
N TYR A 48 -5.06 -5.95 -4.32
CA TYR A 48 -5.99 -4.87 -4.62
C TYR A 48 -5.92 -3.80 -3.52
N PHE A 49 -5.97 -2.54 -3.92
CA PHE A 49 -5.77 -1.40 -3.04
C PHE A 49 -6.97 -0.47 -3.06
N ARG A 50 -7.30 0.05 -1.88
CA ARG A 50 -8.27 1.13 -1.71
C ARG A 50 -7.67 2.19 -0.79
N PHE A 51 -7.70 3.43 -1.24
CA PHE A 51 -7.23 4.58 -0.49
C PHE A 51 -8.42 5.30 0.12
N GLN A 52 -8.36 5.63 1.41
CA GLN A 52 -9.41 6.35 2.10
C GLN A 52 -8.81 7.33 3.09
N ASN A 53 -9.17 8.61 2.92
CA ASN A 53 -8.92 9.61 3.94
C ASN A 53 -9.95 9.45 5.06
N PRO A 54 -9.54 9.47 6.33
CA PRO A 54 -10.48 9.52 7.45
C PRO A 54 -11.38 10.75 7.34
N ARG A 55 -12.67 10.57 7.60
CA ARG A 55 -13.61 11.70 7.70
C ARG A 55 -13.34 12.50 8.97
N ASN A 56 -13.91 13.70 9.05
CA ASN A 56 -13.82 14.50 10.27
C ASN A 56 -14.38 13.71 11.46
N GLY A 57 -13.61 13.62 12.55
CA GLY A 57 -13.95 12.84 13.74
C GLY A 57 -13.62 11.33 13.67
N GLN A 58 -13.15 10.81 12.53
CA GLN A 58 -12.65 9.43 12.45
C GLN A 58 -11.16 9.36 12.76
N THR A 59 -10.74 8.34 13.49
CA THR A 59 -9.32 7.99 13.55
C THR A 59 -8.91 7.30 12.24
N PRO A 60 -7.61 7.25 11.90
CA PRO A 60 -7.16 6.51 10.73
C PRO A 60 -7.72 5.09 10.69
N ILE A 61 -7.64 4.35 11.79
CA ILE A 61 -8.09 2.95 11.82
C ILE A 61 -9.59 2.76 11.53
N ASP A 62 -10.43 3.77 11.76
CA ASP A 62 -11.86 3.73 11.46
C ASP A 62 -12.16 3.87 9.96
N ALA A 63 -11.21 4.39 9.18
CA ALA A 63 -11.35 4.62 7.74
C ALA A 63 -11.02 3.36 6.90
N ARG A 64 -10.60 2.27 7.54
CA ARG A 64 -10.33 0.99 6.87
C ARG A 64 -11.60 0.36 6.34
N VAL A 65 -11.43 -0.52 5.36
CA VAL A 65 -12.49 -1.44 4.94
C VAL A 65 -12.93 -2.29 6.14
N THR A 66 -14.23 -2.39 6.43
CA THR A 66 -14.75 -3.23 7.52
C THR A 66 -15.78 -4.26 7.07
N GLN A 67 -16.40 -4.02 5.91
CA GLN A 67 -17.30 -4.96 5.24
C GLN A 67 -16.49 -5.93 4.38
N LEU A 68 -16.88 -7.21 4.36
CA LEU A 68 -16.16 -8.30 3.69
C LEU A 68 -16.99 -9.04 2.64
N ASP A 69 -18.19 -8.54 2.37
CA ASP A 69 -19.08 -9.02 1.34
C ASP A 69 -19.53 -7.84 0.47
N TRP A 70 -19.29 -7.96 -0.83
CA TRP A 70 -19.58 -6.94 -1.83
C TRP A 70 -20.38 -7.57 -2.97
N PRO A 71 -21.65 -7.20 -3.14
CA PRO A 71 -22.48 -7.65 -4.26
C PRO A 71 -22.41 -6.66 -5.44
N THR A 72 -21.26 -6.03 -5.68
CA THR A 72 -21.14 -4.93 -6.66
C THR A 72 -21.52 -5.36 -8.08
N THR A 73 -22.26 -4.49 -8.77
CA THR A 73 -22.66 -4.64 -10.17
C THR A 73 -21.95 -3.65 -11.08
N PRO A 74 -21.88 -3.88 -12.41
CA PRO A 74 -21.31 -2.92 -13.34
C PRO A 74 -21.97 -1.53 -13.29
N ASP A 75 -23.27 -1.47 -13.04
CA ASP A 75 -24.01 -0.20 -12.90
C ASP A 75 -23.66 0.53 -11.60
N ASP A 76 -23.32 -0.19 -10.53
CA ASP A 76 -22.80 0.44 -9.32
C ASP A 76 -21.45 1.12 -9.56
N VAL A 77 -20.61 0.48 -10.36
CA VAL A 77 -19.28 0.99 -10.69
C VAL A 77 -19.39 2.21 -11.60
N SER A 78 -20.20 2.15 -12.66
CA SER A 78 -20.40 3.32 -13.54
C SER A 78 -21.04 4.48 -12.79
N ARG A 79 -22.06 4.22 -11.96
CA ARG A 79 -22.67 5.24 -11.08
C ARG A 79 -21.63 5.89 -10.17
N THR A 80 -20.78 5.10 -9.52
CA THR A 80 -19.74 5.61 -8.61
C THR A 80 -18.72 6.48 -9.33
N LEU A 81 -18.35 6.11 -10.56
CA LEU A 81 -17.43 6.90 -11.39
C LEU A 81 -18.07 8.21 -11.87
N ASN A 82 -19.37 8.19 -12.19
CA ASN A 82 -20.11 9.39 -12.60
C ASN A 82 -20.39 10.34 -11.41
N ASP A 83 -20.72 9.80 -10.23
CA ASP A 83 -21.00 10.56 -9.01
C ASP A 83 -19.78 10.55 -8.07
N PHE A 84 -18.66 11.14 -8.50
CA PHE A 84 -17.44 11.16 -7.68
C PHE A 84 -17.66 11.78 -6.28
N GLY A 85 -18.55 12.77 -6.17
CA GLY A 85 -18.89 13.43 -4.91
C GLY A 85 -19.72 12.57 -3.95
N ASN A 86 -20.20 11.41 -4.41
CA ASN A 86 -21.15 10.57 -3.68
C ASN A 86 -22.37 11.36 -3.22
N ALA A 87 -22.88 12.27 -4.07
CA ALA A 87 -23.94 13.21 -3.72
C ALA A 87 -25.22 12.49 -3.29
N ASN A 88 -25.45 11.28 -3.82
CA ASN A 88 -26.62 10.46 -3.52
C ASN A 88 -26.34 9.35 -2.49
N GLU A 89 -25.13 9.29 -1.93
CA GLU A 89 -24.71 8.27 -0.96
C GLU A 89 -24.80 6.81 -1.45
N GLN A 90 -24.78 6.58 -2.76
CA GLN A 90 -24.92 5.26 -3.39
C GLN A 90 -23.61 4.67 -3.92
N ASN A 91 -22.48 5.33 -3.67
CA ASN A 91 -21.20 4.88 -4.20
C ASN A 91 -20.73 3.58 -3.54
N VAL A 92 -20.26 2.67 -4.37
CA VAL A 92 -19.57 1.47 -3.90
C VAL A 92 -18.09 1.73 -3.68
N GLN A 93 -17.43 0.82 -3.00
CA GLN A 93 -15.99 0.88 -2.84
C GLN A 93 -15.30 0.48 -4.15
N LEU A 94 -14.42 1.37 -4.63
CA LEU A 94 -13.58 1.11 -5.79
C LEU A 94 -12.16 0.74 -5.36
N PHE A 95 -11.53 -0.10 -6.18
CA PHE A 95 -10.22 -0.68 -5.95
C PHE A 95 -9.32 -0.48 -7.17
N LEU A 96 -8.02 -0.51 -6.92
CA LEU A 96 -6.97 -0.42 -7.92
C LEU A 96 -5.97 -1.58 -7.74
N LYS A 97 -5.15 -1.86 -8.75
CA LYS A 97 -4.12 -2.92 -8.67
C LYS A 97 -2.70 -2.40 -8.69
N GLY A 98 -1.84 -3.09 -7.95
CA GLY A 98 -0.40 -3.02 -8.11
C GLY A 98 0.17 -1.61 -8.14
N LEU A 99 1.17 -1.38 -8.99
CA LEU A 99 1.83 -0.07 -9.10
C LEU A 99 0.90 1.02 -9.66
N GLY A 100 -0.08 0.64 -10.47
CA GLY A 100 -1.11 1.57 -10.96
C GLY A 100 -1.88 2.24 -9.82
N ALA A 101 -2.14 1.50 -8.74
CA ALA A 101 -2.74 2.04 -7.53
C ALA A 101 -1.89 3.15 -6.88
N LEU A 102 -0.57 2.93 -6.78
CA LEU A 102 0.35 3.91 -6.19
C LEU A 102 0.52 5.15 -7.07
N GLY A 103 0.56 4.97 -8.39
CA GLY A 103 0.58 6.08 -9.34
C GLY A 103 -0.70 6.90 -9.28
N TYR A 104 -1.86 6.24 -9.26
CA TYR A 104 -3.15 6.91 -9.12
C TYR A 104 -3.24 7.74 -7.84
N ALA A 105 -2.80 7.20 -6.71
CA ALA A 105 -2.84 7.92 -5.44
C ALA A 105 -1.66 8.89 -5.25
N ASN A 106 -0.82 9.15 -6.26
CA ASN A 106 0.31 10.08 -6.22
C ASN A 106 1.42 9.75 -5.20
N TYR A 107 1.70 8.47 -4.97
CA TYR A 107 2.85 8.03 -4.16
C TYR A 107 4.13 7.89 -5.01
N ILE A 108 3.96 7.50 -6.28
CA ILE A 108 5.03 7.36 -7.28
C ILE A 108 4.63 8.07 -8.56
N THR A 109 5.60 8.41 -9.40
CA THR A 109 5.32 8.87 -10.76
C THR A 109 4.80 7.71 -11.60
N GLY A 110 3.65 7.87 -12.24
CA GLY A 110 3.02 6.85 -13.08
C GLY A 110 2.38 7.43 -14.34
N CYS A 111 1.83 6.57 -15.19
CA CYS A 111 1.24 6.95 -16.48
C CYS A 111 -0.23 7.42 -16.39
N VAL A 112 -0.77 7.55 -15.18
CA VAL A 112 -2.16 7.96 -14.93
C VAL A 112 -2.20 9.34 -14.29
N ILE A 113 -3.24 10.14 -14.59
CA ILE A 113 -3.45 11.42 -13.92
C ILE A 113 -3.73 11.13 -12.44
N PRO A 114 -2.88 11.62 -11.52
CA PRO A 114 -3.00 11.26 -10.12
C PRO A 114 -4.12 12.02 -9.43
N GLN A 115 -4.69 11.38 -8.40
CA GLN A 115 -5.59 11.98 -7.44
C GLN A 115 -4.79 12.48 -6.22
N TYR A 116 -4.31 13.72 -6.31
CA TYR A 116 -3.44 14.36 -5.32
C TYR A 116 -3.96 14.35 -3.87
N GLY A 117 -5.26 14.21 -3.65
CA GLY A 117 -5.84 14.14 -2.31
C GLY A 117 -5.61 12.82 -1.55
N LEU A 118 -5.07 11.78 -2.18
CA LEU A 118 -4.94 10.43 -1.60
C LEU A 118 -3.55 10.09 -1.04
N ASN A 119 -2.58 11.00 -1.12
CA ASN A 119 -1.23 10.80 -0.59
C ASN A 119 -1.00 11.49 0.76
N LEU A 120 -2.01 11.60 1.63
CA LEU A 120 -1.84 12.16 2.97
C LEU A 120 -1.21 11.12 3.91
N ASP A 121 -0.47 11.57 4.92
CA ASP A 121 0.13 10.66 5.91
C ASP A 121 -0.94 9.83 6.65
N THR A 122 -2.10 10.43 6.84
CA THR A 122 -3.27 9.86 7.51
C THR A 122 -4.15 9.01 6.59
N THR A 123 -3.88 8.97 5.28
CA THR A 123 -4.63 8.12 4.36
C THR A 123 -4.47 6.66 4.78
N ILE A 124 -5.58 5.95 4.94
CA ILE A 124 -5.56 4.50 5.08
C ILE A 124 -5.52 3.87 3.71
N VAL A 125 -4.64 2.88 3.57
CA VAL A 125 -4.58 2.02 2.41
C VAL A 125 -5.01 0.64 2.84
N SER A 126 -6.24 0.27 2.47
CA SER A 126 -6.75 -1.09 2.64
C SER A 126 -6.26 -1.96 1.48
N ILE A 127 -5.81 -3.16 1.80
CA ILE A 127 -5.11 -4.06 0.89
C ILE A 127 -5.80 -5.41 0.93
N ILE A 128 -6.40 -5.86 -0.17
CA ILE A 128 -6.81 -7.26 -0.33
C ILE A 128 -5.57 -8.02 -0.80
N LEU A 129 -5.16 -9.00 0.01
CA LEU A 129 -3.99 -9.84 -0.24
C LEU A 129 -4.31 -10.90 -1.31
N PRO A 130 -3.30 -11.53 -1.94
CA PRO A 130 -3.53 -12.49 -3.02
C PRO A 130 -4.53 -13.61 -2.70
N PRO A 131 -4.49 -14.26 -1.51
CA PRO A 131 -5.51 -15.26 -1.15
C PRO A 131 -6.94 -14.71 -1.10
N GLY A 132 -7.09 -13.43 -0.73
CA GLY A 132 -8.37 -12.73 -0.78
C GLY A 132 -8.79 -12.40 -2.21
N VAL A 133 -7.85 -11.96 -3.05
CA VAL A 133 -8.11 -11.64 -4.45
C VAL A 133 -8.67 -12.85 -5.21
N GLU A 134 -8.20 -14.06 -4.93
CA GLU A 134 -8.70 -15.30 -5.55
C GLU A 134 -10.21 -15.54 -5.29
N LYS A 135 -10.71 -15.03 -4.15
CA LYS A 135 -12.11 -15.14 -3.71
C LYS A 135 -13.01 -14.06 -4.30
N LEU A 136 -12.45 -13.11 -5.05
CA LEU A 136 -13.15 -11.98 -5.63
C LEU A 136 -13.26 -12.09 -7.16
N GLU A 137 -14.29 -11.47 -7.69
CA GLU A 137 -14.46 -11.13 -9.10
C GLU A 137 -14.25 -9.63 -9.24
N GLN A 138 -13.55 -9.20 -10.29
CA GLN A 138 -13.49 -7.78 -10.64
C GLN A 138 -14.74 -7.40 -11.42
N VAL A 139 -15.28 -6.24 -11.10
CA VAL A 139 -16.45 -5.69 -11.76
C VAL A 139 -16.06 -4.38 -12.40
N ASP A 140 -16.02 -4.36 -13.72
CA ASP A 140 -15.79 -3.15 -14.52
C ASP A 140 -17.09 -2.34 -14.65
N ALA A 141 -16.95 -1.06 -14.97
CA ALA A 141 -18.08 -0.16 -15.18
C ALA A 141 -18.93 -0.61 -16.38
N ASN A 142 -20.26 -0.48 -16.28
CA ASN A 142 -21.12 -0.58 -17.45
C ASN A 142 -20.84 0.60 -18.40
N TYR A 143 -20.31 0.30 -19.58
CA TYR A 143 -19.93 1.29 -20.57
C TYR A 143 -21.11 2.14 -21.07
N GLU A 144 -22.31 1.55 -21.16
CA GLU A 144 -23.51 2.22 -21.68
C GLU A 144 -24.02 3.30 -20.73
N THR A 145 -23.80 3.12 -19.42
CA THR A 145 -24.23 4.08 -18.38
C THR A 145 -23.09 4.97 -17.89
N LEU A 146 -21.86 4.76 -18.36
CA LEU A 146 -20.69 5.57 -18.00
C LEU A 146 -20.65 6.86 -18.82
N ASP A 147 -20.54 7.99 -18.12
CA ASP A 147 -20.45 9.32 -18.74
C ASP A 147 -19.25 9.39 -19.69
N GLY A 148 -19.44 10.08 -20.82
CA GLY A 148 -18.42 10.18 -21.87
C GLY A 148 -17.06 10.69 -21.38
N THR A 149 -17.06 11.57 -20.38
CA THR A 149 -15.85 12.12 -19.73
C THR A 149 -15.09 11.08 -18.91
N ASN A 150 -15.77 10.02 -18.44
CA ASN A 150 -15.22 8.98 -17.59
C ASN A 150 -14.81 7.72 -18.35
N ARG A 151 -15.14 7.60 -19.64
CA ARG A 151 -14.81 6.42 -20.46
C ARG A 151 -13.31 6.17 -20.65
N GLY A 152 -12.47 7.17 -20.39
CA GLY A 152 -11.01 7.04 -20.37
C GLY A 152 -10.42 6.57 -19.04
N VAL A 153 -11.24 6.42 -17.98
CA VAL A 153 -10.78 5.95 -16.67
C VAL A 153 -10.46 4.46 -16.77
N GLN A 154 -9.21 4.09 -16.50
CA GLN A 154 -8.73 2.71 -16.53
C GLN A 154 -8.13 2.31 -15.18
N GLY A 155 -8.20 1.01 -14.88
CA GLY A 155 -7.55 0.43 -13.69
C GLY A 155 -8.29 0.64 -12.37
N ILE A 156 -9.46 1.28 -12.40
CA ILE A 156 -10.38 1.42 -11.26
C ILE A 156 -11.58 0.50 -11.48
N PHE A 157 -11.90 -0.33 -10.49
CA PHE A 157 -12.95 -1.34 -10.60
C PHE A 157 -13.66 -1.56 -9.26
N GLY A 158 -14.88 -2.07 -9.30
CA GLY A 158 -15.56 -2.64 -8.14
C GLY A 158 -15.17 -4.09 -7.91
N ILE A 159 -15.54 -4.67 -6.77
CA ILE A 159 -15.30 -6.08 -6.47
C ILE A 159 -16.60 -6.78 -6.14
N ARG A 160 -16.75 -8.02 -6.62
CA ARG A 160 -17.82 -8.93 -6.21
C ARG A 160 -17.25 -10.11 -5.45
N THR A 161 -17.89 -10.46 -4.34
CA THR A 161 -17.46 -11.58 -3.50
C THR A 161 -17.99 -12.88 -4.06
N LYS A 162 -17.10 -13.82 -4.42
CA LYS A 162 -17.47 -15.18 -4.84
C LYS A 162 -17.46 -16.15 -3.66
N GLN A 163 -16.57 -15.89 -2.69
CA GLN A 163 -16.42 -16.66 -1.46
C GLN A 163 -16.16 -15.68 -0.30
N PRO A 164 -16.63 -15.98 0.93
CA PRO A 164 -16.41 -15.10 2.07
C PRO A 164 -14.91 -14.82 2.30
N LEU A 165 -14.57 -13.55 2.50
CA LEU A 165 -13.23 -13.18 2.97
C LEU A 165 -13.08 -13.49 4.46
N VAL A 166 -11.89 -13.93 4.84
CA VAL A 166 -11.48 -14.13 6.23
C VAL A 166 -10.44 -13.10 6.65
N ALA A 167 -10.15 -13.01 7.95
CA ALA A 167 -9.24 -12.00 8.50
C ALA A 167 -7.82 -12.02 7.89
N SER A 168 -7.37 -13.17 7.41
CA SER A 168 -6.05 -13.32 6.77
C SER A 168 -6.00 -12.82 5.32
N ASP A 169 -7.14 -12.51 4.71
CA ASP A 169 -7.25 -12.17 3.29
C ASP A 169 -6.97 -10.70 2.99
N TRP A 170 -6.88 -9.87 4.03
CA TRP A 170 -6.70 -8.43 3.85
C TRP A 170 -5.89 -7.82 4.99
N ALA A 171 -5.30 -6.69 4.68
CA ALA A 171 -4.44 -5.92 5.57
C ALA A 171 -4.67 -4.44 5.33
N TYR A 172 -4.03 -3.62 6.15
CA TYR A 172 -3.99 -2.18 5.96
C TYR A 172 -2.61 -1.63 6.31
N THR A 173 -2.32 -0.47 5.73
CA THR A 173 -1.17 0.37 6.04
C THR A 173 -1.61 1.83 5.99
N THR A 174 -0.68 2.73 6.30
CA THR A 174 -0.91 4.18 6.27
C THR A 174 -0.12 4.83 5.14
N GLY A 175 -0.56 6.02 4.71
CA GLY A 175 0.20 6.82 3.76
C GLY A 175 1.59 7.17 4.27
N ALA A 176 1.75 7.41 5.58
CA ALA A 176 3.06 7.61 6.21
C ALA A 176 4.01 6.41 6.01
N GLN A 177 3.53 5.18 6.26
CA GLN A 177 4.33 3.96 6.08
C GLN A 177 4.69 3.73 4.60
N LEU A 178 3.75 3.99 3.68
CA LEU A 178 4.02 3.93 2.24
C LEU A 178 5.09 4.92 1.81
N LYS A 179 4.97 6.19 2.23
CA LYS A 179 5.97 7.23 1.93
C LYS A 179 7.34 6.88 2.46
N GLN A 180 7.42 6.37 3.69
CA GLN A 180 8.68 5.93 4.28
C GLN A 180 9.35 4.83 3.44
N ALA A 181 8.59 3.79 3.07
CA ALA A 181 9.12 2.70 2.26
C ALA A 181 9.57 3.15 0.87
N ILE A 182 8.81 4.05 0.22
CA ILE A 182 9.15 4.62 -1.09
C ILE A 182 10.37 5.53 -1.00
N ALA A 183 10.48 6.35 0.05
CA ALA A 183 11.66 7.18 0.29
C ALA A 183 12.92 6.32 0.48
N GLN A 184 12.81 5.24 1.25
CA GLN A 184 13.88 4.24 1.37
C GLN A 184 14.23 3.64 0.00
N TRP A 185 13.25 3.21 -0.79
CA TRP A 185 13.54 2.71 -2.14
C TRP A 185 14.27 3.74 -3.01
N ARG A 186 13.84 5.02 -3.02
CA ARG A 186 14.47 6.10 -3.79
C ARG A 186 15.92 6.37 -3.35
N GLN A 187 16.21 6.26 -2.06
CA GLN A 187 17.59 6.39 -1.56
C GLN A 187 18.49 5.23 -2.02
N TRP A 188 17.93 4.03 -2.19
CA TRP A 188 18.69 2.82 -2.51
C TRP A 188 18.78 2.58 -4.02
N LYS A 189 17.82 3.07 -4.83
CA LYS A 189 17.80 2.94 -6.29
C LYS A 189 19.14 3.30 -6.95
N PRO A 190 19.81 4.44 -6.63
CA PRO A 190 21.09 4.79 -7.26
C PRO A 190 22.25 3.86 -6.89
N LEU A 191 22.17 3.17 -5.75
CA LEU A 191 23.21 2.23 -5.29
C LEU A 191 23.03 0.84 -5.91
N ALA A 192 21.78 0.50 -6.26
CA ALA A 192 21.43 -0.82 -6.76
C ALA A 192 21.73 -1.01 -8.25
N THR A 193 21.79 0.06 -9.05
CA THR A 193 22.16 0.01 -10.48
C THR A 193 23.58 -0.51 -10.73
N ILE A 194 24.43 -0.60 -9.70
CA ILE A 194 25.81 -1.09 -9.80
C ILE A 194 25.95 -2.57 -9.39
N GLN A 195 25.03 -3.12 -8.57
CA GLN A 195 25.21 -4.46 -7.98
C GLN A 195 23.95 -5.34 -7.94
N ASN A 196 22.72 -4.80 -8.04
CA ASN A 196 21.50 -5.61 -7.92
C ASN A 196 20.27 -4.93 -8.59
N PRO A 197 19.88 -5.33 -9.81
CA PRO A 197 18.77 -4.69 -10.56
C PRO A 197 17.37 -4.91 -9.93
N ASP A 198 17.27 -5.71 -8.87
CA ASP A 198 16.02 -6.05 -8.18
C ASP A 198 15.83 -5.31 -6.85
N THR A 199 16.09 -3.99 -6.83
CA THR A 199 15.84 -3.18 -5.62
C THR A 199 14.37 -3.29 -5.21
N VAL A 200 14.15 -3.85 -4.04
CA VAL A 200 12.83 -3.91 -3.41
C VAL A 200 12.87 -3.19 -2.07
N THR A 201 11.72 -2.63 -1.70
CA THR A 201 11.47 -2.12 -0.36
C THR A 201 10.28 -2.85 0.23
N PHE A 202 10.06 -2.68 1.53
CA PHE A 202 8.96 -3.30 2.25
C PHE A 202 8.13 -2.26 2.96
N VAL A 203 6.81 -2.40 2.88
CA VAL A 203 5.86 -1.62 3.65
C VAL A 203 5.35 -2.47 4.79
N ASN A 204 5.45 -1.95 6.01
CA ASN A 204 4.83 -2.54 7.18
C ASN A 204 3.30 -2.41 7.08
N SER A 205 2.63 -3.54 7.23
CA SER A 205 1.18 -3.64 7.15
C SER A 205 0.66 -4.57 8.24
N ILE A 206 -0.61 -4.41 8.60
CA ILE A 206 -1.26 -5.19 9.66
C ILE A 206 -2.51 -5.84 9.08
N ARG A 207 -2.64 -7.15 9.24
CA ARG A 207 -3.87 -7.87 8.88
C ARG A 207 -5.02 -7.47 9.80
N SER A 208 -6.26 -7.79 9.42
CA SER A 208 -7.40 -7.45 10.28
C SER A 208 -7.43 -8.21 11.60
N ASP A 209 -6.76 -9.36 11.69
CA ASP A 209 -6.55 -10.12 12.93
C ASP A 209 -5.41 -9.55 13.81
N GLY A 210 -4.74 -8.47 13.38
CA GLY A 210 -3.62 -7.86 14.08
C GLY A 210 -2.26 -8.45 13.76
N SER A 211 -2.17 -9.53 12.97
CA SER A 211 -0.89 -10.12 12.58
C SER A 211 -0.11 -9.20 11.63
N PRO A 212 1.22 -9.07 11.81
CA PRO A 212 2.05 -8.25 10.92
C PRO A 212 2.30 -8.96 9.59
N ILE A 213 2.36 -8.17 8.52
CA ILE A 213 2.82 -8.60 7.20
C ILE A 213 3.73 -7.55 6.58
N LEU A 214 4.62 -8.00 5.70
CA LEU A 214 5.45 -7.14 4.87
C LEU A 214 4.92 -7.18 3.44
N LEU A 215 4.54 -6.02 2.93
CA LEU A 215 4.23 -5.87 1.51
C LEU A 215 5.54 -5.54 0.78
N ARG A 216 5.95 -6.42 -0.13
CA ARG A 216 7.14 -6.27 -0.99
C ARG A 216 6.80 -5.37 -2.18
N LEU A 217 7.52 -4.26 -2.30
CA LEU A 217 7.37 -3.27 -3.36
C LEU A 217 8.60 -3.31 -4.27
N LYS A 218 8.38 -3.62 -5.55
CA LYS A 218 9.33 -3.38 -6.64
C LYS A 218 8.77 -2.24 -7.48
N ILE A 219 9.37 -1.06 -7.36
CA ILE A 219 8.89 0.16 -8.03
C ILE A 219 9.68 0.32 -9.33
N VAL A 220 8.98 0.71 -10.40
CA VAL A 220 9.57 1.14 -11.67
C VAL A 220 8.94 2.49 -11.99
N GLU A 221 9.70 3.57 -11.81
CA GLU A 221 9.29 4.93 -12.21
C GLU A 221 9.84 5.20 -13.62
N ALA A 222 9.02 5.77 -14.50
CA ALA A 222 9.51 6.30 -15.78
C ALA A 222 10.46 7.49 -15.50
N GLU A 223 11.61 7.49 -16.16
CA GLU A 223 12.59 8.58 -16.10
C GLU A 223 12.18 9.76 -16.99
#